data_AF-A0A7X7QDY4-F1
#
_entry.id   AF-A0A7X7QDY4-F1
#
_cell.length_a   1.000
_cell.length_b   1.000
_cell.length_c   1.000
_cell.angle_alpha   90.00
_cell.angle_beta   90.00
_cell.angle_gamma   90.00
#
_symmetry.space_group_name_H-M   'P 1'
#
loop_
_entity.id
_entity.type
_entity.pdbx_description
1 polymer ?
#
loop_
_entity_poly.entity_id
_entity_poly.type
_entity_poly.pdbx_seq_one_letter_code
_entity_poly.pdbx_strand_id
1 'polypeptide(L)' 'MSSVTRARRQVRLSRALGIPLTPKAVKHFEKRPYP' A
#
# COMPACT_ATOMS: atom_id res chain seq x y z
N MET A 1 0.42 -12.84 13.77
CA MET A 1 0.28 -11.79 12.71
C MET A 1 0.43 -12.46 11.36
N SER A 2 -0.65 -12.62 10.59
CA SER A 2 -0.56 -13.30 9.29
C SER A 2 0.12 -12.40 8.24
N SER A 3 0.77 -12.99 7.22
CA SER A 3 1.45 -12.26 6.14
C SER A 3 0.52 -11.26 5.44
N VAL A 4 -0.77 -11.58 5.35
CA VAL A 4 -1.83 -10.74 4.76
C VAL A 4 -2.03 -9.42 5.54
N THR A 5 -1.98 -9.46 6.88
CA THR A 5 -2.14 -8.25 7.70
C THR A 5 -0.92 -7.35 7.60
N ARG A 6 0.29 -7.92 7.51
CA ARG A 6 1.54 -7.18 7.28
C ARG A 6 1.52 -6.44 5.93
N ALA A 7 1.12 -7.13 4.86
CA ALA A 7 1.01 -6.53 3.54
C ALA A 7 0.00 -5.38 3.48
N ARG A 8 -1.16 -5.51 4.16
CA ARG A 8 -2.15 -4.41 4.26
C ARG A 8 -1.60 -3.19 5.01
N ARG A 9 -0.86 -3.39 6.10
CA ARG A 9 -0.21 -2.28 6.84
C ARG A 9 0.81 -1.54 6.00
N GLN A 10 1.64 -2.25 5.24
CA GLN A 10 2.65 -1.61 4.36
C GLN A 10 2.01 -0.81 3.23
N VAL A 11 0.91 -1.30 2.65
CA VAL A 11 0.13 -0.52 1.68
C VAL A 11 -0.40 0.75 2.34
N ARG A 12 -0.99 0.68 3.54
CA ARG A 12 -1.47 1.86 4.28
C ARG A 12 -0.37 2.90 4.57
N LEU A 13 0.86 2.46 4.89
CA LEU A 13 2.00 3.36 5.08
C LEU A 13 2.44 4.01 3.76
N SER A 14 2.59 3.21 2.71
CA SER A 14 2.88 3.72 1.35
C SER A 14 1.83 4.76 0.94
N ARG A 15 0.57 4.50 1.32
CA ARG A 15 -0.58 5.38 1.10
C ARG A 15 -0.44 6.73 1.81
N ALA A 16 -0.06 6.74 3.08
CA ALA A 16 0.12 7.99 3.83
C ALA A 16 1.29 8.83 3.31
N LEU A 17 2.31 8.19 2.75
CA LEU A 17 3.53 8.86 2.27
C LEU A 17 3.45 9.33 0.82
N GLY A 18 2.46 8.87 0.03
CA GLY A 18 2.38 9.17 -1.39
C GLY A 18 3.47 8.51 -2.25
N ILE A 19 4.16 7.48 -1.73
CA ILE A 19 5.24 6.75 -2.42
C ILE A 19 4.97 5.24 -2.38
N PRO A 20 5.08 4.50 -3.50
CA PRO A 20 4.79 3.07 -3.53
C PRO A 20 5.97 2.23 -3.01
N LEU A 21 5.99 1.96 -1.70
CA LEU A 21 7.08 1.19 -1.06
C LEU A 21 7.05 -0.32 -1.36
N THR A 22 5.99 -0.84 -1.99
CA THR A 22 5.84 -2.27 -2.28
C THR A 22 5.13 -2.50 -3.62
N PRO A 23 5.34 -3.65 -4.30
CA PRO A 23 4.63 -3.97 -5.55
C PRO A 23 3.11 -4.01 -5.39
N LYS A 24 2.63 -4.42 -4.21
CA LYS A 24 1.21 -4.37 -3.87
C LYS A 24 0.71 -2.92 -3.78
N ALA A 25 1.52 -2.02 -3.23
CA ALA A 25 1.20 -0.60 -3.17
C ALA A 25 1.08 -0.01 -4.59
N VAL A 26 2.02 -0.27 -5.51
CA VAL A 26 1.94 0.20 -6.92
C VAL A 26 0.56 -0.07 -7.54
N LYS A 27 0.08 -1.32 -7.47
CA LYS A 27 -1.26 -1.69 -7.96
C LYS A 27 -2.41 -0.94 -7.27
N HIS A 28 -2.24 -0.61 -5.99
CA HIS A 28 -3.21 0.16 -5.22
C HIS A 28 -3.16 1.66 -5.49
N PHE A 29 -2.01 2.20 -5.87
CA PHE A 29 -1.84 3.58 -6.34
C PHE A 29 -2.55 3.76 -7.69
N GLU A 30 -2.42 2.81 -8.61
CA GLU A 30 -3.08 2.84 -9.92
C GLU A 30 -4.60 2.79 -9.81
N LYS A 31 -5.13 1.88 -8.97
CA LYS A 31 -6.58 1.65 -8.84
C LYS A 31 -7.29 2.69 -7.96
N ARG A 32 -6.56 3.24 -7.00
CA ARG A 32 -7.03 4.29 -6.11
C ARG A 32 -5.86 5.25 -5.99
N PRO A 33 -5.68 6.18 -6.95
CA PRO A 33 -4.93 7.39 -6.66
C PRO A 33 -5.51 7.96 -5.36
N TYR A 34 -4.67 8.56 -4.52
CA TYR A 34 -5.07 9.05 -3.19
C TYR A 34 -6.31 9.94 -3.23
N PRO A 35 -6.98 10.18 -2.09
CA PRO A 35 -7.94 11.28 -2.04
C PRO A 35 -7.38 12.55 -2.68
#